data_AF-A0A0Q8RDJ0-F1
#
_entry.id   AF-A0A0Q8RDJ0-F1
#
_cell.length_a   1.000
_cell.length_b   1.000
_cell.length_c   1.000
_cell.angle_alpha   90.00
_cell.angle_beta   90.00
_cell.angle_gamma   90.00
#
_symmetry.space_group_name_H-M   'P 1'
#
loop_
_entity.id
_entity.type
_entity.pdbx_description
1 polymer ?
#
loop_
_entity_poly.entity_id
_entity_poly.type
_entity_poly.pdbx_seq_one_letter_code
_entity_poly.pdbx_strand_id
1 'polypeptide(L)'
;MRARLIFEPVLAQEAARAATPPQIARLRWLAEQTGQARDWREYEQFDEAFHKTVAEASGNALLIAMFTELSSLRGRALWQREHDAIFRRAHRDAYAKEQAALHGAVVDAIAAGDGPAARDAMGRHLIVIDSLVAD
;
A
#
# COMPACT_ATOMS: atom_id res chain seq x y z
N MET A 1 -11.84 1.16 4.90
CA MET A 1 -11.16 -0.12 4.62
C MET A 1 -11.84 -1.03 3.60
N ARG A 2 -13.12 -1.42 3.72
CA ARG A 2 -13.74 -2.41 2.80
C ARG A 2 -13.51 -2.21 1.29
N ALA A 3 -13.60 -0.98 0.78
CA ALA A 3 -13.33 -0.70 -0.64
C ALA A 3 -11.87 -1.03 -1.05
N ARG A 4 -10.90 -0.74 -0.17
CA ARG A 4 -9.47 -1.05 -0.37
C ARG A 4 -9.25 -2.56 -0.48
N LEU A 5 -9.84 -3.32 0.44
CA LEU A 5 -9.76 -4.79 0.48
C LEU A 5 -10.34 -5.46 -0.78
N ILE A 6 -11.23 -4.78 -1.51
CA ILE A 6 -11.77 -5.25 -2.78
C ILE A 6 -10.86 -4.83 -3.95
N PHE A 7 -10.45 -3.56 -3.99
CA PHE A 7 -9.77 -2.98 -5.15
C PHE A 7 -8.27 -3.26 -5.20
N GLU A 8 -7.54 -2.95 -4.13
CA GLU A 8 -6.08 -2.94 -4.16
C GLU A 8 -5.46 -4.32 -4.38
N PRO A 9 -6.00 -5.44 -3.84
CA PRO A 9 -5.51 -6.77 -4.19
C PRO A 9 -5.62 -7.08 -5.69
N VAL A 10 -6.68 -6.61 -6.36
CA VAL A 10 -6.84 -6.77 -7.81
C VAL A 10 -5.83 -5.90 -8.56
N LEU A 11 -5.56 -4.69 -8.09
CA LEU A 11 -4.52 -3.83 -8.68
C LEU A 11 -3.14 -4.49 -8.58
N ALA A 12 -2.80 -5.08 -7.43
CA ALA A 12 -1.53 -5.80 -7.25
C ALA A 12 -1.43 -7.01 -8.18
N GLN A 13 -2.52 -7.76 -8.36
CA GLN A 13 -2.59 -8.87 -9.30
C GLN A 13 -2.32 -8.43 -10.74
N GLU A 14 -2.95 -7.35 -11.19
CA GLU A 14 -2.75 -6.82 -12.54
C GLU A 14 -1.36 -6.18 -12.69
N ALA A 15 -0.84 -5.54 -11.64
CA ALA A 15 0.52 -5.02 -11.63
C ALA A 15 1.57 -6.12 -11.83
N ALA A 16 1.39 -7.31 -11.25
CA ALA A 16 2.29 -8.43 -11.51
C ALA A 16 2.38 -8.81 -13.00
N ARG A 17 1.33 -8.56 -13.79
CA ARG A 17 1.32 -8.85 -15.23
C ARG A 17 1.94 -7.75 -16.09
N ALA A 18 1.86 -6.50 -15.64
CA ALA A 18 2.11 -5.33 -16.49
C ALA A 18 3.27 -4.44 -16.00
N ALA A 19 3.74 -4.61 -14.76
CA ALA A 19 4.74 -3.74 -14.16
C ALA A 19 6.05 -3.75 -14.97
N THR A 20 6.57 -2.55 -15.20
CA THR A 20 7.88 -2.35 -15.84
C THR A 20 9.01 -2.41 -14.82
N PRO A 21 10.26 -2.72 -15.23
CA PRO A 21 11.41 -2.70 -14.31
C PRO A 21 11.59 -1.38 -13.55
N PRO A 22 11.42 -0.18 -14.16
CA PRO A 22 11.45 1.08 -13.41
C PRO A 22 10.35 1.21 -12.35
N GLN A 23 9.13 0.73 -12.64
CA GLN A 23 8.05 0.72 -11.65
C GLN A 23 8.34 -0.23 -10.50
N ILE A 24 8.89 -1.42 -10.76
CA ILE A 24 9.31 -2.37 -9.72
C ILE A 24 10.40 -1.74 -8.84
N ALA A 25 11.41 -1.10 -9.44
CA ALA A 25 12.46 -0.40 -8.68
C ALA A 25 11.88 0.73 -7.81
N ARG A 26 10.94 1.50 -8.35
CA ARG A 26 10.21 2.55 -7.60
C ARG A 26 9.43 1.96 -6.43
N LEU A 27 8.72 0.85 -6.64
CA LEU A 27 7.97 0.16 -5.60
C LEU A 27 8.87 -0.36 -4.48
N ARG A 28 10.02 -0.96 -4.83
CA ARG A 28 11.01 -1.41 -3.83
C ARG A 28 11.50 -0.25 -2.96
N TRP A 29 11.86 0.86 -3.60
CA TRP A 29 12.29 2.05 -2.87
C TRP A 29 11.20 2.60 -1.96
N LEU A 30 9.95 2.71 -2.45
CA LEU A 30 8.83 3.19 -1.64
C LEU A 30 8.55 2.29 -0.43
N ALA A 31 8.57 0.95 -0.63
CA ALA A 31 8.42 -0.01 0.47
C ALA A 31 9.49 0.19 1.55
N GLU A 32 10.75 0.37 1.17
CA GLU A 32 11.83 0.65 2.13
C GLU A 32 11.63 1.98 2.87
N GLN A 33 11.22 3.04 2.15
CA GLN A 33 11.03 4.37 2.74
C GLN A 33 9.89 4.41 3.77
N THR A 34 8.83 3.60 3.62
CA THR A 34 7.78 3.51 4.66
C THR A 34 8.35 3.04 6.00
N GLY A 35 9.34 2.14 5.99
CA GLY A 35 10.02 1.65 7.19
C GLY A 35 11.01 2.64 7.80
N GLN A 36 11.44 3.65 7.03
CA GLN A 36 12.43 4.66 7.43
C GLN A 36 11.81 6.04 7.73
N ALA A 37 10.48 6.18 7.60
CA ALA A 37 9.78 7.45 7.76
C ALA A 37 9.97 8.08 9.16
N ARG A 38 10.26 9.39 9.20
CA ARG A 38 10.61 10.19 10.39
C ARG A 38 9.44 10.80 11.12
N ASP A 39 8.26 10.87 10.51
CA ASP A 39 6.98 11.10 11.19
C ASP A 39 5.82 10.37 10.46
N TRP A 40 4.62 10.44 11.02
CA TRP A 40 3.42 9.87 10.40
C TRP A 40 3.11 10.48 9.04
N ARG A 41 3.35 11.78 8.90
CA ARG A 41 3.09 12.52 7.65
C ARG A 41 3.99 12.01 6.52
N GLU A 42 5.25 11.73 6.83
CA GLU A 42 6.20 11.15 5.88
C GLU A 42 5.86 9.69 5.56
N TYR A 43 5.43 8.91 6.57
CA TYR A 43 4.92 7.56 6.32
C TYR A 43 3.73 7.57 5.36
N GLU A 44 2.71 8.40 5.60
CA GLU A 44 1.54 8.50 4.73
C GLU A 44 1.89 8.89 3.30
N GLN A 45 2.86 9.80 3.11
CA GLN A 45 3.32 10.17 1.78
C GLN A 45 3.94 8.99 1.03
N PHE A 46 4.76 8.18 1.71
CA PHE A 46 5.37 7.00 1.11
C PHE A 46 4.34 5.87 0.88
N ASP A 47 3.42 5.65 1.82
CA ASP A 47 2.32 4.69 1.70
C ASP A 47 1.40 5.03 0.53
N GLU A 48 0.94 6.28 0.44
CA GLU A 48 0.10 6.75 -0.67
C GLU A 48 0.82 6.60 -2.01
N ALA A 49 2.09 7.01 -2.08
CA ALA A 49 2.88 6.86 -3.29
C ALA A 49 3.05 5.38 -3.68
N PHE A 50 3.24 4.49 -2.70
CA PHE A 50 3.34 3.04 -2.95
C PHE A 50 2.08 2.51 -3.61
N HIS A 51 0.91 2.71 -2.99
CA HIS A 51 -0.35 2.20 -3.53
C HIS A 51 -0.71 2.82 -4.88
N LYS A 52 -0.40 4.11 -5.08
CA LYS A 52 -0.56 4.77 -6.38
C LYS A 52 0.33 4.14 -7.45
N THR A 53 1.60 3.88 -7.14
CA THR A 53 2.49 3.21 -8.10
C THR A 53 2.05 1.77 -8.40
N VAL A 54 1.47 1.03 -7.44
CA VAL A 54 0.86 -0.29 -7.72
C VAL A 54 -0.30 -0.14 -8.71
N ALA A 55 -1.19 0.85 -8.51
CA ALA A 55 -2.29 1.12 -9.43
C ALA A 55 -1.79 1.48 -10.84
N GLU A 56 -0.80 2.37 -10.94
CA GLU A 56 -0.17 2.75 -12.22
C GLU A 56 0.51 1.56 -12.90
N ALA A 57 1.15 0.68 -12.12
CA ALA A 57 1.80 -0.53 -12.62
C ALA A 57 0.80 -1.57 -13.14
N SER A 58 -0.49 -1.46 -12.80
CA SER A 58 -1.55 -2.32 -13.34
C SER A 58 -1.79 -2.11 -14.85
N GLY A 59 -1.30 -1.00 -15.42
CA GLY A 59 -1.41 -0.71 -16.86
C GLY A 59 -2.82 -0.48 -17.39
N ASN A 60 -3.83 -0.38 -16.51
CA ASN A 60 -5.24 -0.26 -16.89
C ASN A 60 -5.79 1.11 -16.48
N ALA A 61 -6.05 1.97 -17.47
CA ALA A 61 -6.45 3.36 -17.25
C ALA A 61 -7.75 3.49 -16.41
N LEU A 62 -8.71 2.58 -16.57
CA LEU A 62 -9.94 2.61 -15.78
C LEU A 62 -9.68 2.25 -14.33
N LEU A 63 -8.89 1.20 -14.07
CA LEU A 63 -8.51 0.81 -12.71
C LEU A 63 -7.73 1.91 -12.00
N ILE A 64 -6.81 2.57 -12.72
CA ILE A 64 -6.05 3.73 -12.21
C ILE A 64 -6.98 4.88 -11.83
N ALA A 65 -7.96 5.21 -12.68
CA ALA A 65 -8.91 6.28 -12.42
C ALA A 65 -9.80 5.97 -11.19
N MET A 66 -10.30 4.75 -11.07
CA MET A 66 -11.08 4.31 -9.91
C MET A 66 -10.27 4.36 -8.62
N PHE A 67 -9.02 3.91 -8.64
CA PHE A 67 -8.12 4.00 -7.48
C PHE A 67 -7.81 5.45 -7.12
N THR A 68 -7.61 6.33 -8.11
CA THR A 68 -7.36 7.75 -7.88
C THR A 68 -8.53 8.41 -7.15
N GLU A 69 -9.77 8.12 -7.55
CA GLU A 69 -10.96 8.65 -6.87
C GLU A 69 -11.05 8.12 -5.43
N LEU A 70 -10.85 6.80 -5.24
CA LEU A 70 -10.83 6.17 -3.92
C LEU A 70 -9.77 6.79 -3.00
N SER A 71 -8.57 7.06 -3.52
CA SER A 71 -7.48 7.67 -2.77
C SER A 71 -7.78 9.13 -2.39
N SER A 72 -8.42 9.88 -3.28
CA SER A 72 -8.83 11.26 -3.01
C SER A 72 -9.83 11.36 -1.84
N LEU A 73 -10.72 10.36 -1.72
CA LEU A 73 -11.68 10.28 -0.62
C LEU A 73 -11.01 9.91 0.70
N ARG A 74 -9.95 9.08 0.67
CA ARG A 74 -9.12 8.75 1.84
C ARG A 74 -8.44 9.99 2.40
N GLY A 75 -7.79 10.80 1.56
CA GLY A 75 -7.10 12.02 1.97
C GLY A 75 -8.02 13.13 2.53
N ARG A 76 -9.32 13.06 2.24
CA ARG A 76 -10.34 14.01 2.76
C ARG A 76 -11.00 13.57 4.08
N ALA A 77 -10.83 12.31 4.48
CA ALA A 77 -11.54 11.75 5.63
C ALA A 77 -10.79 11.97 6.96
N LEU A 78 -11.53 12.03 8.07
CA LEU A 78 -11.06 12.06 9.46
C LEU A 78 -10.04 10.95 9.86
N TRP A 79 -9.81 9.99 8.97
CA TRP A 79 -8.92 8.84 9.10
C TRP A 79 -7.49 9.20 9.52
N GLN A 80 -7.00 10.37 9.06
CA GLN A 80 -5.67 10.87 9.43
C GLN A 80 -5.50 11.14 10.94
N ARG A 81 -6.58 11.46 11.67
CA ARG A 81 -6.49 11.81 13.11
C ARG A 81 -6.45 10.60 14.03
N GLU A 82 -7.12 9.51 13.68
CA GLU A 82 -7.14 8.29 14.50
C GLU A 82 -5.85 7.48 14.32
N HIS A 83 -5.33 7.42 13.10
CA HIS A 83 -4.06 6.75 12.82
C HIS A 83 -2.85 7.43 13.47
N ASP A 84 -2.85 8.76 13.58
CA ASP A 84 -1.77 9.50 14.23
C ASP A 84 -1.70 9.18 15.75
N ALA A 85 -2.83 8.82 16.36
CA ALA A 85 -2.90 8.34 17.75
C ALA A 85 -2.45 6.87 17.88
N ILE A 86 -2.81 6.01 16.92
CA ILE A 86 -2.38 4.61 16.85
C ILE A 86 -0.85 4.53 16.62
N PHE A 87 -0.29 5.33 15.71
CA PHE A 87 1.13 5.36 15.40
C PHE A 87 1.98 5.80 16.60
N ARG A 88 1.46 6.71 17.44
CA ARG A 88 2.08 7.09 18.71
C ARG A 88 1.98 6.00 19.78
N ARG A 89 0.90 5.20 19.79
CA ARG A 89 0.69 4.10 20.74
C ARG A 89 1.43 2.80 20.37
N ALA A 90 1.55 2.47 19.09
CA ALA A 90 1.98 1.16 18.60
C ALA A 90 3.50 0.95 18.53
N HIS A 91 4.31 1.67 19.32
CA HIS A 91 5.77 1.66 19.18
C HIS A 91 6.21 1.85 17.73
N ARG A 92 5.74 2.90 17.08
CA ARG A 92 6.21 3.49 15.81
C ARG A 92 7.15 2.64 14.93
N ASP A 93 8.37 2.38 15.39
CA ASP A 93 9.40 1.60 14.70
C ASP A 93 8.96 0.15 14.38
N ALA A 94 8.22 -0.50 15.28
CA ALA A 94 7.69 -1.84 15.08
C ALA A 94 6.63 -1.85 13.97
N TYR A 95 5.67 -0.93 14.03
CA TYR A 95 4.67 -0.76 12.98
C TYR A 95 5.31 -0.44 11.63
N ALA A 96 6.24 0.52 11.58
CA ALA A 96 6.90 0.91 10.34
C ALA A 96 7.68 -0.25 9.70
N LYS A 97 8.38 -1.06 10.52
CA LYS A 97 9.09 -2.26 10.05
C LYS A 97 8.14 -3.33 9.52
N GLU A 98 7.03 -3.56 10.20
CA GLU A 98 6.01 -4.52 9.76
C GLU A 98 5.37 -4.10 8.43
N GLN A 99 4.99 -2.83 8.29
CA GLN A 99 4.42 -2.31 7.06
C GLN A 99 5.41 -2.36 5.89
N ALA A 100 6.67 -2.00 6.12
CA ALA A 100 7.72 -2.12 5.11
C ALA A 100 7.92 -3.58 4.64
N ALA A 101 7.87 -4.55 5.57
CA ALA A 101 7.97 -5.97 5.23
C ALA A 101 6.74 -6.44 4.41
N LEU A 102 5.54 -6.01 4.78
CA LEU A 102 4.30 -6.32 4.07
C LEU A 102 4.29 -5.72 2.65
N HIS A 103 4.70 -4.45 2.49
CA HIS A 103 4.89 -3.82 1.19
C HIS A 103 5.95 -4.57 0.38
N GLY A 104 7.09 -4.92 0.98
CA GLY A 104 8.15 -5.71 0.35
C GLY A 104 7.63 -7.02 -0.25
N ALA A 105 6.81 -7.77 0.49
CA ALA A 105 6.20 -9.01 0.00
C ALA A 105 5.27 -8.80 -1.22
N VAL A 106 4.55 -7.67 -1.28
CA VAL A 106 3.77 -7.30 -2.47
C VAL A 106 4.70 -7.05 -3.65
N VAL A 107 5.79 -6.29 -3.46
CA VAL A 107 6.73 -5.97 -4.54
C VAL A 107 7.43 -7.22 -5.06
N ASP A 108 7.81 -8.15 -4.18
CA ASP A 108 8.44 -9.40 -4.57
C ASP A 108 7.51 -10.25 -5.45
N ALA A 109 6.23 -10.34 -5.09
CA ALA A 109 5.25 -11.06 -5.90
C ALA A 109 4.98 -10.38 -7.26
N ILE A 110 4.89 -9.04 -7.28
CA ILE A 110 4.77 -8.27 -8.53
C ILE A 110 6.00 -8.50 -9.41
N ALA A 111 7.21 -8.43 -8.84
CA ALA A 111 8.47 -8.60 -9.56
C ALA A 111 8.64 -10.02 -10.12
N ALA A 112 8.07 -11.03 -9.46
CA ALA A 112 8.05 -12.42 -9.92
C ALA A 112 7.02 -12.68 -11.03
N GLY A 113 6.13 -11.71 -11.31
CA GLY A 113 5.01 -11.90 -12.23
C GLY A 113 3.89 -12.79 -11.67
N ASP A 114 3.88 -13.04 -10.35
CA ASP A 114 2.91 -13.92 -9.70
C ASP A 114 1.69 -13.11 -9.24
N GLY A 115 0.71 -13.00 -10.13
CA GLY A 115 -0.54 -12.28 -9.86
C GLY A 115 -1.31 -12.78 -8.64
N PRO A 116 -1.59 -14.10 -8.50
CA PRO A 116 -2.21 -14.64 -7.29
C PRO A 116 -1.44 -14.30 -6.01
N ALA A 117 -0.11 -14.46 -5.99
CA ALA A 117 0.68 -14.13 -4.80
C ALA A 117 0.64 -12.62 -4.49
N ALA A 118 0.64 -11.75 -5.51
CA ALA A 118 0.57 -10.30 -5.33
C ALA A 118 -0.77 -9.87 -4.74
N ARG A 119 -1.87 -10.49 -5.20
CA ARG A 119 -3.21 -10.31 -4.65
C ARG A 119 -3.25 -10.65 -3.16
N ASP A 120 -2.75 -11.83 -2.82
CA ASP A 120 -2.81 -12.34 -1.44
C ASP A 120 -1.89 -11.57 -0.51
N ALA A 121 -0.72 -11.12 -0.99
CA ALA A 121 0.17 -10.24 -0.24
C ALA A 121 -0.49 -8.89 0.07
N MET A 122 -1.11 -8.24 -0.93
CA MET A 122 -1.80 -6.96 -0.74
C MET A 122 -3.03 -7.11 0.17
N GLY A 123 -3.78 -8.21 0.03
CA GLY A 123 -4.88 -8.53 0.92
C GLY A 123 -4.43 -8.66 2.38
N ARG A 124 -3.36 -9.42 2.64
CA ARG A 124 -2.79 -9.57 4.00
C ARG A 124 -2.34 -8.24 4.58
N HIS A 125 -1.63 -7.42 3.79
CA HIS A 125 -1.22 -6.08 4.20
C HIS A 125 -2.41 -5.24 4.69
N LEU A 126 -3.50 -5.19 3.92
CA LEU A 126 -4.67 -4.40 4.28
C LEU A 126 -5.45 -4.95 5.46
N ILE A 127 -5.47 -6.27 5.67
CA ILE A 127 -6.11 -6.90 6.84
C ILE A 127 -5.36 -6.51 8.12
N VAL A 128 -4.02 -6.50 8.10
CA VAL A 128 -3.23 -6.04 9.25
C VAL A 128 -3.60 -4.59 9.59
N ILE A 129 -3.68 -3.71 8.60
CA ILE A 129 -4.12 -2.33 8.82
C ILE A 129 -5.55 -2.26 9.38
N ASP A 130 -6.49 -3.03 8.83
CA ASP A 130 -7.89 -3.02 9.29
C ASP A 130 -8.02 -3.45 10.76
N SER A 131 -7.25 -4.46 11.18
CA SER A 131 -7.26 -4.94 12.56
C SER A 131 -6.74 -3.91 13.57
N LEU A 132 -5.87 -2.98 13.15
CA LEU A 132 -5.35 -1.92 14.02
C LEU A 132 -6.32 -0.75 14.21
N VAL A 133 -7.34 -0.64 13.36
CA VAL A 133 -8.36 0.43 13.38
C VAL A 133 -9.67 -0.03 14.02
N ALA A 134 -9.90 -1.34 14.06
CA ALA A 134 -11.13 -1.92 14.61
C ALA A 134 -11.14 -1.98 16.16
N ASP A 135 -10.00 -1.69 16.81
CA ASP A 135 -9.82 -1.60 18.27
C ASP A 135 -9.77 -0.14 18.77
#